data_AF-A0A7Z1MWB1-F1
#
_entry.id   AF-A0A7Z1MWB1-F1
#
_cell.length_a   1.000
_cell.length_b   1.000
_cell.length_c   1.000
_cell.angle_alpha   90.00
_cell.angle_beta   90.00
_cell.angle_gamma   90.00
#
_symmetry.space_group_name_H-M   'P 1'
#
loop_
_entity.id
_entity.type
_entity.pdbx_description
1 polymer ?
#
loop_
_entity_poly.entity_id
_entity_poly.type
_entity_poly.pdbx_seq_one_letter_code
_entity_poly.pdbx_strand_id
1 'polypeptide(L)'
;GFGQLEYDPLPGTTLIAGGRYSREKIDYVFTDLAASRVYAGRSSDSFGTYKLGIKQDVARDMNLYLTYATGHKGEAYDISSGFNQARADAGPVNPEKSDSLELGFRSQLLDRKVTLNVTVCNSNFRDFQAQAVENLADGTQNFRLTNVGKGRIRGLEMETSIRPVAGLTING
;
A
#
# COMPACT_ATOMS: atom_id res chain seq x y z
N GLY A 1 12.37 -7.83 10.52
CA GLY A 1 12.15 -9.25 10.16
C GLY A 1 10.68 -9.47 9.81
N PHE A 2 10.36 -10.58 9.16
CA PHE A 2 8.97 -10.97 8.86
C PHE A 2 8.76 -12.47 9.09
N GLY A 3 7.51 -12.88 9.24
CA GLY A 3 7.12 -14.28 9.33
C GLY A 3 5.64 -14.46 8.96
N GLN A 4 5.30 -15.66 8.51
CA GLN A 4 3.93 -16.07 8.19
C GLN A 4 3.72 -17.52 8.62
N LEU A 5 2.52 -17.78 9.15
CA LEU A 5 2.02 -19.07 9.53
C LEU A 5 0.74 -19.35 8.74
N GLU A 6 0.65 -20.57 8.23
CA GLU A 6 -0.57 -21.11 7.64
C GLU A 6 -0.95 -22.37 8.40
N TYR A 7 -2.24 -22.52 8.69
CA TYR A 7 -2.77 -23.65 9.42
C TYR A 7 -4.06 -24.12 8.79
N ASP A 8 -4.18 -25.43 8.58
CA ASP A 8 -5.35 -26.06 7.98
C ASP A 8 -6.17 -26.78 9.07
N PRO A 9 -7.08 -26.09 9.79
CA PRO A 9 -7.84 -26.70 10.88
C PRO A 9 -8.84 -27.75 10.40
N LEU A 10 -9.29 -27.66 9.14
CA LEU A 10 -10.32 -28.49 8.52
C LEU A 10 -9.96 -28.72 7.04
N PRO A 11 -10.47 -29.80 6.41
CA PRO A 11 -10.30 -30.01 4.98
C PRO A 11 -10.79 -28.80 4.16
N GLY A 12 -9.90 -28.24 3.34
CA GLY A 12 -10.21 -27.09 2.48
C GLY A 12 -10.25 -25.74 3.21
N THR A 13 -10.08 -25.67 4.52
CA THR A 13 -9.99 -24.39 5.24
C THR A 13 -8.54 -24.10 5.60
N THR A 14 -8.01 -22.95 5.18
CA THR A 14 -6.67 -22.46 5.58
C THR A 14 -6.81 -21.15 6.33
N LEU A 15 -6.22 -21.06 7.52
CA LEU A 15 -6.03 -19.83 8.28
C LEU A 15 -4.63 -19.29 8.02
N ILE A 16 -4.52 -17.98 7.81
CA ILE A 16 -3.26 -17.29 7.51
C ILE A 16 -3.04 -16.23 8.59
N ALA A 17 -1.86 -16.20 9.19
CA ALA A 17 -1.42 -15.15 10.08
C ALA A 17 0.02 -14.76 9.76
N GLY A 18 0.27 -13.48 9.54
CA GLY A 18 1.59 -12.96 9.20
C GLY A 18 1.89 -11.66 9.91
N GLY A 19 3.18 -11.39 10.12
CA GLY A 19 3.66 -10.19 10.79
C GLY A 19 5.03 -9.78 10.28
N ARG A 20 5.27 -8.47 10.27
CA ARG A 20 6.56 -7.87 9.94
C ARG A 20 6.86 -6.76 10.91
N TYR A 21 8.10 -6.73 11.38
CA TYR A 21 8.66 -5.59 12.11
C TYR A 21 9.81 -4.99 11.29
N SER A 22 9.74 -3.68 11.06
CA SER A 22 10.70 -2.94 10.25
C SER A 22 11.30 -1.79 11.08
N ARG A 23 12.56 -1.49 10.81
CA ARG A 23 13.23 -0.27 11.27
C ARG A 23 13.69 0.48 10.04
N GLU A 24 13.35 1.74 9.95
CA GLU A 24 13.64 2.61 8.82
C GLU A 24 14.52 3.76 9.28
N LYS A 25 15.38 4.23 8.37
CA LYS A 25 16.20 5.43 8.55
C LYS A 25 16.15 6.19 7.25
N ILE A 26 15.85 7.48 7.33
CA ILE A 26 15.85 8.39 6.20
C ILE A 26 16.78 9.55 6.51
N ASP A 27 17.49 10.05 5.50
CA ASP A 27 18.21 11.30 5.59
C ASP A 27 18.13 12.07 4.28
N TYR A 28 18.41 13.37 4.36
CA TYR A 28 18.44 14.25 3.19
C TYR A 28 19.55 15.29 3.33
N VAL A 29 20.01 15.76 2.19
CA VAL A 29 20.80 16.99 2.04
C VAL A 29 20.17 17.81 0.92
N PHE A 30 19.84 19.06 1.19
CA PHE A 30 19.30 19.99 0.21
C PHE A 30 20.25 21.18 0.06
N THR A 31 20.68 21.47 -1.17
CA THR A 31 21.52 22.63 -1.48
C THR A 31 20.68 23.67 -2.20
N ASP A 32 20.45 24.79 -1.52
CA ASP A 32 19.82 25.97 -2.10
C ASP A 32 20.90 26.87 -2.73
N LEU A 33 21.05 26.76 -4.04
CA LEU A 33 22.03 27.54 -4.81
C LEU A 33 21.69 29.03 -4.85
N ALA A 34 20.39 29.38 -4.85
CA ALA A 34 19.95 30.77 -4.92
C ALA A 34 20.22 31.51 -3.60
N ALA A 35 19.98 30.85 -2.47
CA ALA A 35 20.26 31.40 -1.14
C ALA A 35 21.68 31.10 -0.63
N SER A 36 22.48 30.31 -1.37
CA SER A 36 23.79 29.80 -0.93
C SER A 36 23.74 29.11 0.44
N ARG A 37 22.76 28.21 0.63
CA ARG A 37 22.51 27.48 1.89
C ARG A 37 22.48 25.98 1.69
N VAL A 38 22.80 25.24 2.76
CA VAL A 38 22.70 23.79 2.81
C VAL A 38 21.86 23.40 4.01
N TYR A 39 20.87 22.54 3.79
CA TYR A 39 20.05 21.92 4.83
C TYR A 39 20.31 20.43 4.85
N ALA A 40 20.25 19.83 6.03
CA ALA A 40 20.35 18.38 6.19
C ALA A 40 19.48 17.93 7.35
N GLY A 41 19.00 16.70 7.27
CA GLY A 41 18.22 16.09 8.35
C GLY A 41 18.26 14.58 8.26
N ARG A 42 17.97 13.95 9.39
CA ARG A 42 17.88 12.51 9.51
C ARG A 42 16.72 12.17 10.45
N SER A 43 16.00 11.11 10.12
CA SER A 43 14.99 10.53 10.98
C SER A 43 15.07 9.01 10.96
N SER A 44 14.46 8.38 11.96
CA SER A 44 14.34 6.94 12.03
C SER A 44 13.05 6.53 12.71
N ASP A 45 12.36 5.55 12.15
CA ASP A 45 11.14 4.99 12.70
C ASP A 45 11.26 3.46 12.86
N SER A 46 10.43 2.87 13.70
CA SER A 46 10.27 1.43 13.79
C SER A 46 8.80 1.06 13.95
N PHE A 47 8.32 0.18 13.07
CA PHE A 47 6.89 -0.11 12.95
C PHE A 47 6.63 -1.59 12.70
N GLY A 48 5.41 -2.01 13.04
CA GLY A 48 4.90 -3.35 12.79
C GLY A 48 3.72 -3.33 11.82
N THR A 49 3.68 -4.30 10.90
CA THR A 49 2.52 -4.60 10.06
C THR A 49 2.13 -6.07 10.22
N TYR A 50 0.86 -6.38 9.96
CA TYR A 50 0.33 -7.74 10.09
C TYR A 50 -0.75 -8.03 9.05
N LYS A 51 -0.96 -9.32 8.83
CA LYS A 51 -2.00 -9.85 7.95
C LYS A 51 -2.69 -11.03 8.63
N LEU A 52 -4.01 -11.03 8.58
CA LEU A 52 -4.84 -12.16 8.96
C LEU A 52 -5.69 -12.57 7.76
N GLY A 53 -5.96 -13.86 7.62
CA GLY A 53 -6.78 -14.35 6.53
C GLY A 53 -7.40 -15.70 6.78
N ILE A 54 -8.48 -15.96 6.06
CA ILE A 54 -9.11 -17.27 5.94
C ILE A 54 -9.35 -17.54 4.46
N LYS A 55 -9.07 -18.77 4.05
CA LYS A 55 -9.37 -19.30 2.72
C LYS A 55 -10.21 -20.55 2.90
N GLN A 56 -11.25 -20.69 2.09
CA GLN A 56 -12.11 -21.86 2.03
C GLN A 56 -12.19 -22.37 0.60
N ASP A 57 -11.71 -23.58 0.37
CA ASP A 57 -11.93 -24.32 -0.85
C ASP A 57 -13.40 -24.77 -0.87
N VAL A 58 -14.14 -24.30 -1.88
CA VAL A 58 -15.57 -24.63 -2.09
C VAL A 58 -15.73 -25.74 -3.13
N ALA A 59 -14.71 -25.93 -3.96
CA ALA A 59 -14.53 -27.08 -4.85
C ALA A 59 -13.03 -27.29 -5.09
N ARG A 60 -12.65 -28.37 -5.79
CA ARG A 60 -11.25 -28.73 -6.08
C ARG A 60 -10.44 -27.57 -6.67
N ASP A 61 -11.07 -26.76 -7.52
CA ASP A 61 -10.44 -25.68 -8.27
C ASP A 61 -11.07 -24.31 -8.00
N MET A 62 -11.78 -24.17 -6.87
CA MET A 62 -12.50 -22.93 -6.51
C MET A 62 -12.35 -22.64 -5.03
N ASN A 63 -11.98 -21.40 -4.68
CA ASN A 63 -11.93 -20.96 -3.29
C ASN A 63 -12.48 -19.56 -3.09
N LEU A 64 -12.94 -19.32 -1.87
CA LEU A 64 -13.24 -18.01 -1.33
C LEU A 64 -12.16 -17.65 -0.32
N TYR A 65 -11.82 -16.37 -0.22
CA TYR A 65 -10.91 -15.89 0.81
C TYR A 65 -11.35 -14.55 1.35
N LEU A 66 -11.03 -14.32 2.62
CA LEU A 66 -11.15 -13.03 3.29
C LEU A 66 -9.80 -12.72 3.92
N THR A 67 -9.26 -11.53 3.68
CA THR A 67 -8.04 -11.08 4.35
C THR A 67 -8.19 -9.69 4.92
N TYR A 68 -7.54 -9.47 6.04
CA TYR A 68 -7.33 -8.16 6.65
C TYR A 68 -5.83 -7.91 6.77
N ALA A 69 -5.34 -6.79 6.24
CA ALA A 69 -3.93 -6.46 6.25
C ALA A 69 -3.71 -5.00 6.65
N THR A 70 -2.62 -4.75 7.38
CA THR A 70 -2.14 -3.41 7.69
C THR A 70 -0.94 -3.03 6.83
N GLY A 71 -0.90 -1.78 6.41
CA GLY A 71 0.20 -1.21 5.63
C GLY A 71 0.82 0.00 6.32
N HIS A 72 2.06 0.29 5.95
CA HIS A 72 2.83 1.41 6.45
C HIS A 72 3.68 1.97 5.31
N LYS A 73 3.62 3.28 5.12
CA LYS A 73 4.51 4.05 4.26
C LYS A 73 5.25 5.02 5.18
N GLY A 74 6.56 4.91 5.17
CA GLY A 74 7.45 5.60 6.10
C GLY A 74 7.38 7.12 6.04
N GLU A 75 8.12 7.74 6.94
CA GLU A 75 8.38 9.17 6.93
C GLU A 75 9.01 9.61 5.60
N ALA A 76 8.78 10.86 5.20
CA ALA A 76 9.41 11.42 4.01
C ALA A 76 9.73 12.91 4.19
N TYR A 77 10.90 13.36 3.72
CA TYR A 77 11.21 14.79 3.68
C TYR A 77 10.63 15.42 2.40
N ASP A 78 9.96 16.55 2.55
CA ASP A 78 9.48 17.35 1.42
C ASP A 78 10.63 18.19 0.81
N ILE A 79 11.46 17.55 -0.02
CA ILE A 79 12.58 18.20 -0.73
C ILE A 79 12.18 18.81 -2.08
N SER A 80 10.93 19.23 -2.23
CA SER A 80 10.39 19.86 -3.45
C SER A 80 10.90 21.30 -3.65
N SER A 81 10.70 21.86 -4.85
CA SER A 81 11.04 23.25 -5.17
C SER A 81 10.33 24.22 -4.21
N GLY A 82 11.05 25.20 -3.67
CA GLY A 82 10.54 26.07 -2.61
C GLY A 82 10.96 25.64 -1.20
N PHE A 83 11.93 24.73 -1.08
CA PHE A 83 12.55 24.35 0.19
C PHE A 83 13.17 25.57 0.91
N ASN A 84 12.92 25.68 2.21
CA ASN A 84 13.40 26.79 3.03
C ASN A 84 13.64 26.34 4.48
N GLN A 85 14.10 27.26 5.33
CA GLN A 85 14.34 26.98 6.76
C GLN A 85 13.08 26.47 7.47
N ALA A 86 11.90 27.05 7.20
CA ALA A 86 10.66 26.61 7.84
C ALA A 86 10.30 25.15 7.49
N ARG A 87 10.57 24.69 6.26
CA ARG A 87 10.44 23.27 5.89
C ARG A 87 11.50 22.39 6.53
N ALA A 88 12.74 22.86 6.62
CA ALA A 88 13.78 22.14 7.34
C ALA A 88 13.40 21.92 8.81
N ASP A 89 12.85 22.95 9.45
CA ASP A 89 12.41 22.94 10.85
C ASP A 89 11.15 22.09 11.06
N ALA A 90 10.26 22.00 10.06
CA ALA A 90 9.06 21.18 10.11
C ALA A 90 9.36 19.67 10.16
N GLY A 91 10.54 19.24 9.71
CA GLY A 91 10.94 17.84 9.70
C GLY A 91 10.23 17.01 8.62
N PRO A 92 10.31 15.67 8.70
CA PRO A 92 9.66 14.81 7.73
C PRO A 92 8.14 14.79 7.93
N VAL A 93 7.39 14.51 6.86
CA VAL A 93 5.97 14.18 6.97
C VAL A 93 5.80 12.87 7.74
N ASN A 94 4.70 12.77 8.48
CA ASN A 94 4.43 11.60 9.32
C ASN A 94 4.20 10.35 8.45
N PRO A 95 4.47 9.15 8.99
CA PRO A 95 4.17 7.91 8.29
C PRO A 95 2.68 7.76 7.98
N GLU A 96 2.36 7.27 6.79
CA GLU A 96 1.01 6.91 6.39
C GLU A 96 0.72 5.46 6.75
N LYS A 97 -0.48 5.19 7.31
CA LYS A 97 -0.92 3.86 7.71
C LYS A 97 -2.17 3.45 6.96
N SER A 98 -2.27 2.19 6.57
CA SER A 98 -3.45 1.65 5.92
C SER A 98 -3.99 0.42 6.62
N ASP A 99 -5.31 0.27 6.56
CA ASP A 99 -6.06 -0.89 7.03
C ASP A 99 -6.93 -1.37 5.86
N SER A 100 -6.69 -2.58 5.35
CA SER A 100 -7.34 -3.12 4.15
C SER A 100 -8.09 -4.41 4.46
N LEU A 101 -9.33 -4.49 3.95
CA LEU A 101 -10.15 -5.71 3.95
C LEU A 101 -10.41 -6.12 2.50
N GLU A 102 -10.11 -7.38 2.18
CA GLU A 102 -10.32 -7.96 0.86
C GLU A 102 -11.13 -9.26 0.97
N LEU A 103 -12.21 -9.35 0.19
CA LEU A 103 -12.99 -10.56 -0.02
C LEU A 103 -12.83 -10.96 -1.48
N GLY A 104 -12.37 -12.17 -1.74
CA GLY A 104 -12.18 -12.63 -3.11
C GLY A 104 -12.64 -14.05 -3.34
N PHE A 105 -12.84 -14.33 -4.62
CA PHE A 105 -13.20 -15.62 -5.17
C PHE A 105 -12.20 -15.95 -6.28
N ARG A 106 -11.62 -17.14 -6.23
CA ARG A 106 -10.70 -17.64 -7.25
C ARG A 106 -11.25 -18.92 -7.83
N SER A 107 -11.20 -19.06 -9.15
CA SER A 107 -11.71 -20.26 -9.82
C SER A 107 -10.92 -20.64 -11.05
N GLN A 108 -10.80 -21.95 -11.27
CA GLN A 108 -10.46 -22.55 -12.55
C GLN A 108 -11.57 -23.51 -12.98
N LEU A 109 -12.14 -23.26 -14.15
CA LEU A 109 -13.30 -23.92 -14.70
C LEU A 109 -12.93 -24.64 -16.00
N LEU A 110 -13.77 -25.60 -16.41
CA LEU A 110 -13.66 -26.32 -17.69
C LEU A 110 -12.27 -26.93 -17.92
N ASP A 111 -11.81 -27.77 -16.98
CA ASP A 111 -10.46 -28.37 -17.01
C ASP A 111 -9.34 -27.33 -17.14
N ARG A 112 -9.46 -26.24 -16.36
CA ARG A 112 -8.50 -25.12 -16.31
C ARG A 112 -8.39 -24.34 -17.64
N LYS A 113 -9.41 -24.44 -18.50
CA LYS A 113 -9.54 -23.61 -19.71
C LYS A 113 -10.05 -22.21 -19.40
N VAL A 114 -10.76 -22.01 -18.30
CA VAL A 114 -11.25 -20.69 -17.90
C VAL A 114 -10.78 -20.39 -16.48
N THR A 115 -10.09 -19.28 -16.29
CA THR A 115 -9.81 -18.70 -14.97
C THR A 115 -10.70 -17.48 -14.80
N LEU A 116 -11.39 -17.40 -13.67
CA LEU A 116 -12.16 -16.23 -13.27
C LEU A 116 -11.85 -15.94 -11.81
N ASN A 117 -11.25 -14.79 -11.56
CA ASN A 117 -10.97 -14.29 -10.23
C ASN A 117 -11.70 -12.97 -10.03
N VAL A 118 -12.32 -12.79 -8.87
CA VAL A 118 -13.04 -11.58 -8.52
C VAL A 118 -12.67 -11.19 -7.10
N THR A 119 -12.32 -9.93 -6.87
CA THR A 119 -11.95 -9.41 -5.55
C THR A 119 -12.65 -8.10 -5.29
N VAL A 120 -13.21 -7.95 -4.08
CA VAL A 120 -13.71 -6.68 -3.56
C VAL A 120 -12.76 -6.22 -2.47
N CYS A 121 -12.31 -4.97 -2.57
CA CYS A 121 -11.37 -4.38 -1.63
C CYS A 121 -11.93 -3.11 -0.97
N ASN A 122 -11.55 -2.88 0.30
CA ASN A 122 -11.88 -1.68 1.06
C ASN A 122 -10.70 -1.32 1.97
N SER A 123 -9.97 -0.28 1.57
CA SER A 123 -8.77 0.20 2.25
C SER A 123 -9.02 1.59 2.82
N ASN A 124 -8.71 1.79 4.09
CA ASN A 124 -8.73 3.10 4.74
C ASN A 124 -7.30 3.51 5.05
N PHE A 125 -7.00 4.79 4.84
CA PHE A 125 -5.69 5.38 5.05
C PHE A 125 -5.79 6.45 6.13
N ARG A 126 -4.78 6.51 6.99
CA ARG A 126 -4.59 7.54 8.01
C ARG A 126 -3.25 8.20 7.79
N ASP A 127 -3.20 9.49 8.04
CA ASP A 127 -2.05 10.33 7.75
C ASP A 127 -1.63 10.20 6.28
N PHE A 128 -2.61 10.19 5.37
CA PHE A 128 -2.41 10.01 3.93
C PHE A 128 -1.46 11.09 3.39
N GLN A 129 -0.33 10.68 2.82
CA GLN A 129 0.68 11.58 2.28
C GLN A 129 0.32 11.96 0.85
N ALA A 130 0.06 13.24 0.61
CA ALA A 130 -0.25 13.78 -0.71
C ALA A 130 0.48 15.11 -0.96
N GLN A 131 0.65 15.44 -2.24
CA GLN A 131 1.12 16.78 -2.61
C GLN A 131 -0.03 17.78 -2.45
N ALA A 132 0.22 18.85 -1.72
CA ALA A 132 -0.67 19.99 -1.56
C ALA A 132 -0.06 21.24 -2.18
N VAL A 133 -0.91 22.20 -2.53
CA VAL A 133 -0.51 23.52 -3.02
C VAL A 133 -0.79 24.55 -1.93
N GLU A 134 0.24 25.29 -1.55
CA GLU A 134 0.18 26.42 -0.63
C GLU A 134 0.38 27.71 -1.42
N ASN A 135 -0.53 28.67 -1.28
CA ASN A 135 -0.39 29.98 -1.89
C ASN A 135 0.40 30.87 -0.93
N LEU A 136 1.56 31.35 -1.37
CA LEU A 136 2.40 32.26 -0.57
C LEU A 136 1.87 33.69 -0.64
N ALA A 137 2.30 34.53 0.30
CA ALA A 137 1.86 35.93 0.41
C ALA A 137 2.22 36.78 -0.83
N ASP A 138 3.22 36.36 -1.60
CA ASP A 138 3.63 36.99 -2.86
C ASP A 138 2.81 36.51 -4.09
N GLY A 139 1.81 35.66 -3.88
CA GLY A 139 0.94 35.12 -4.93
C GLY A 139 1.52 33.90 -5.67
N THR A 140 2.71 33.43 -5.30
CA THR A 140 3.29 32.22 -5.89
C THR A 140 2.69 30.94 -5.30
N GLN A 141 2.65 29.88 -6.13
CA GLN A 141 2.20 28.55 -5.71
C GLN A 141 3.38 27.71 -5.28
N ASN A 142 3.30 27.17 -4.07
CA ASN A 142 4.31 26.32 -3.50
C ASN A 142 3.77 24.90 -3.34
N PHE A 143 4.38 23.94 -4.02
CA PHE A 143 4.01 22.53 -3.89
C PHE A 143 4.75 21.94 -2.71
N ARG A 144 4.05 21.20 -1.85
CA ARG A 144 4.64 20.52 -0.69
C ARG A 144 4.03 19.13 -0.50
N LEU A 145 4.87 18.16 -0.15
CA LEU A 145 4.39 16.89 0.40
C LEU A 145 3.89 17.13 1.84
N THR A 146 2.69 16.64 2.17
CA THR A 146 2.12 16.76 3.52
C THR A 146 1.15 15.61 3.80
N ASN A 147 0.86 15.35 5.07
CA ASN A 147 -0.27 14.50 5.43
C ASN A 147 -1.59 15.29 5.27
N VAL A 148 -2.53 14.76 4.49
CA VAL A 148 -3.85 15.39 4.21
C VAL A 148 -5.00 14.73 4.97
N GLY A 149 -4.67 13.95 6.01
CA GLY A 149 -5.66 13.31 6.88
C GLY A 149 -6.01 11.89 6.42
N LYS A 150 -7.28 11.65 6.07
CA LYS A 150 -7.79 10.30 5.78
C LYS A 150 -8.06 10.09 4.30
N GLY A 151 -7.68 8.93 3.79
CA GLY A 151 -7.99 8.46 2.44
C GLY A 151 -8.82 7.18 2.49
N ARG A 152 -9.57 6.90 1.41
CA ARG A 152 -10.29 5.63 1.28
C ARG A 152 -10.30 5.16 -0.16
N ILE A 153 -10.02 3.87 -0.34
CA ILE A 153 -10.12 3.18 -1.63
C ILE A 153 -11.12 2.03 -1.46
N ARG A 154 -12.04 1.92 -2.41
CA ARG A 154 -12.96 0.79 -2.53
C ARG A 154 -13.02 0.40 -4.00
N GLY A 155 -12.99 -0.90 -4.27
CA GLY A 155 -12.91 -1.38 -5.64
C GLY A 155 -13.46 -2.79 -5.80
N LEU A 156 -13.73 -3.10 -7.06
CA LEU A 156 -13.99 -4.44 -7.56
C LEU A 156 -12.93 -4.69 -8.64
N GLU A 157 -12.17 -5.76 -8.48
CA GLU A 157 -11.19 -6.24 -9.44
C GLU A 157 -11.66 -7.57 -10.00
N MET A 158 -11.55 -7.73 -11.31
CA MET A 158 -11.90 -8.96 -12.02
C MET A 158 -10.74 -9.30 -12.95
N GLU A 159 -10.34 -10.56 -12.94
CA GLU A 159 -9.33 -11.11 -13.84
C GLU A 159 -9.92 -12.34 -14.51
N THR A 160 -9.84 -12.40 -15.83
CA THR A 160 -10.34 -13.52 -16.63
C THR A 160 -9.27 -13.99 -17.61
N SER A 161 -9.08 -15.30 -17.71
CA SER A 161 -8.24 -15.91 -18.75
C SER A 161 -8.95 -17.11 -19.38
N ILE A 162 -9.05 -17.13 -20.70
CA ILE A 162 -9.78 -18.16 -21.46
C ILE A 162 -8.84 -18.80 -22.49
N ARG A 163 -8.78 -20.13 -22.47
CA ARG A 163 -8.01 -20.99 -23.39
C ARG A 163 -8.97 -21.90 -24.16
N PRO A 164 -9.62 -21.40 -25.23
CA PRO A 164 -10.66 -22.15 -25.92
C PRO A 164 -10.07 -23.34 -26.72
N VAL A 165 -8.87 -23.16 -27.28
CA VAL A 165 -8.13 -24.15 -28.07
C VAL A 165 -6.64 -24.11 -27.71
N ALA A 166 -5.90 -25.17 -28.03
CA ALA A 166 -4.46 -25.20 -27.84
C ALA A 166 -3.78 -24.08 -28.65
N GLY A 167 -2.86 -23.35 -28.01
CA GLY A 167 -2.12 -22.26 -28.63
C GLY A 167 -2.81 -20.88 -28.61
N LEU A 168 -4.05 -20.77 -28.11
CA LEU A 168 -4.75 -19.48 -27.97
C LEU A 168 -5.09 -19.20 -26.50
N THR A 169 -4.73 -18.01 -26.01
CA THR A 169 -5.14 -17.49 -24.70
C THR A 169 -5.68 -16.08 -24.85
N ILE A 170 -6.84 -15.82 -24.26
CA ILE A 170 -7.48 -14.50 -24.19
C ILE A 170 -7.46 -14.06 -22.72
N ASN A 171 -6.94 -12.87 -22.44
CA ASN A 171 -6.88 -12.31 -21.09
C ASN A 171 -7.70 -11.02 -21.01
N GLY A 172 -8.25 -10.74 -19.84
CA GLY A 172 -9.00 -9.53 -19.51
C GLY A 172 -9.11 -9.29 -18.02
#